data_AF-A0A7Y2G0J1-F1
#
_entry.id   AF-A0A7Y2G0J1-F1
#
_cell.length_a   1.000
_cell.length_b   1.000
_cell.length_c   1.000
_cell.angle_alpha   90.00
_cell.angle_beta   90.00
_cell.angle_gamma   90.00
#
_symmetry.space_group_name_H-M   'P 1'
#
loop_
_entity.id
_entity.type
_entity.pdbx_description
1 polymer ?
#
loop_
_entity_poly.entity_id
_entity_poly.type
_entity_poly.pdbx_seq_one_letter_code
_entity_poly.pdbx_strand_id
1 'polypeptide(L)'
;MKAATELERQGSRIKGHLEGFRHHPLSYTKHYLVRRFRFEKNRALRMYASGRSALGLPLPIRLREFEMVAAYHVAQDSYALQQYDANVVLIKAKHLDQRLADLGPDYGWGEWINRLQSLTALGDHDTVCSPGNVETVAGLVEPLIERAVEEFGKWDPADLRPAPQGPRVSIPTEATNGTGVNGSHTNGFDGQNGQYGLVIEDPGDFDSIRVSRIAKSTCAPHEVQIQVSHAAFQFKDVLIASGILSNSVVNVGMECAGVVSDIGTDVRHVSIGDRVVAAGSPSFRQYVIRDENLVFAVPEALSLDQAATVPTSFVTAAFSLEHEAKLSEGDDVLIHCASGGVGLAALQIAKDAGARIFATAGSEEKRDYLRKLGVEHIYNSRTTDFAEAIRADNNGRGVDVLLNCLSGAGLEASLEVMEENGRFIELGVSDSYSTDSLPDHARNNRVSHVRIDIDALRNDSPSLFGSTMRGILSRIESGQLEPLPFVTYEFDEALDAFELMSNARHIGKILLRIDPNYSEHAIERR
;
A
#
# COMPACT_ATOMS: atom_id res chain seq x y z
N MET A 1 8.42 -1.45 -42.78
CA MET A 1 7.31 -1.78 -43.71
C MET A 1 6.23 -2.64 -43.07
N LYS A 2 6.47 -3.91 -42.70
CA LYS A 2 5.45 -4.75 -42.00
C LYS A 2 4.90 -4.15 -40.70
N ALA A 3 5.73 -3.44 -39.93
CA ALA A 3 5.31 -2.73 -38.72
C ALA A 3 4.41 -1.50 -39.00
N ALA A 4 4.60 -0.83 -40.14
CA ALA A 4 3.83 0.36 -40.51
C ALA A 4 2.43 -0.02 -41.00
N THR A 5 2.32 -1.09 -41.79
CA THR A 5 1.03 -1.62 -42.26
C THR A 5 0.18 -2.21 -41.13
N GLU A 6 0.81 -2.79 -40.10
CA GLU A 6 0.09 -3.25 -38.89
C GLU A 6 -0.32 -2.08 -38.00
N LEU A 7 0.44 -0.98 -37.96
CA LEU A 7 0.09 0.26 -37.26
C LEU A 7 -1.09 0.99 -37.90
N GLU A 8 -1.16 1.09 -39.23
CA GLU A 8 -2.33 1.66 -39.94
C GLU A 8 -3.60 0.83 -39.70
N ARG A 9 -3.50 -0.50 -39.80
CA ARG A 9 -4.63 -1.42 -39.56
C ARG A 9 -5.13 -1.36 -38.11
N GLN A 10 -4.23 -1.07 -37.14
CA GLN A 10 -4.57 -0.87 -35.74
C GLN A 10 -5.15 0.53 -35.47
N GLY A 11 -4.62 1.58 -36.12
CA GLY A 11 -5.15 2.94 -36.04
C GLY A 11 -6.59 3.06 -36.54
N SER A 12 -6.93 2.41 -37.66
CA SER A 12 -8.32 2.36 -38.17
C SER A 12 -9.27 1.57 -37.25
N ARG A 13 -8.79 0.53 -36.56
CA ARG A 13 -9.61 -0.22 -35.56
C ARG A 13 -9.84 0.58 -34.28
N ILE A 14 -8.85 1.35 -33.84
CA ILE A 14 -8.94 2.25 -32.67
C ILE A 14 -9.93 3.39 -32.97
N LYS A 15 -9.86 4.02 -34.14
CA LYS A 15 -10.79 5.06 -34.57
C LYS A 15 -12.25 4.58 -34.61
N GLY A 16 -12.50 3.38 -35.15
CA GLY A 16 -13.84 2.77 -35.14
C GLY A 16 -14.37 2.40 -33.75
N HIS A 17 -13.50 2.16 -32.76
CA HIS A 17 -13.91 1.92 -31.36
C HIS A 17 -14.14 3.23 -30.59
N LEU A 18 -13.40 4.29 -30.91
CA LEU A 18 -13.58 5.63 -30.36
C LEU A 18 -14.85 6.33 -30.89
N GLU A 19 -15.26 6.07 -32.13
CA GLU A 19 -16.57 6.54 -32.61
C GLU A 19 -17.74 5.84 -31.89
N GLY A 20 -17.53 4.61 -31.40
CA GLY A 20 -18.47 3.89 -30.53
C GLY A 20 -18.59 4.41 -29.09
N PHE A 21 -17.62 5.22 -28.61
CA PHE A 21 -17.67 5.84 -27.27
C PHE A 21 -18.85 6.81 -27.10
N ARG A 22 -19.39 7.36 -28.20
CA ARG A 22 -20.54 8.28 -28.12
C ARG A 22 -21.84 7.60 -27.66
N HIS A 23 -21.94 6.26 -27.71
CA HIS A 23 -23.24 5.59 -27.62
C HIS A 23 -23.34 4.30 -26.77
N HIS A 24 -22.36 3.92 -25.93
CA HIS A 24 -22.53 2.72 -25.07
C HIS A 24 -21.86 2.77 -23.68
N PRO A 25 -22.53 2.27 -22.61
CA PRO A 25 -21.95 2.19 -21.28
C PRO A 25 -21.26 0.83 -20.99
N LEU A 26 -20.09 0.94 -20.34
CA LEU A 26 -19.46 0.04 -19.34
C LEU A 26 -18.58 -1.20 -19.72
N SER A 27 -17.36 -1.13 -19.16
CA SER A 27 -16.55 -2.16 -18.47
C SER A 27 -15.38 -2.90 -19.17
N TYR A 28 -15.48 -3.42 -20.40
CA TYR A 28 -14.41 -4.31 -20.91
C TYR A 28 -13.27 -3.58 -21.67
N THR A 29 -13.61 -2.57 -22.47
CA THR A 29 -12.66 -1.78 -23.27
C THR A 29 -11.72 -0.93 -22.40
N LYS A 30 -12.15 -0.56 -21.18
CA LYS A 30 -11.39 0.24 -20.18
C LYS A 30 -10.14 -0.49 -19.65
N HIS A 31 -10.24 -1.78 -19.34
CA HIS A 31 -9.11 -2.56 -18.82
C HIS A 31 -8.04 -2.87 -19.89
N TYR A 32 -8.46 -3.07 -21.14
CA TYR A 32 -7.54 -3.31 -22.27
C TYR A 32 -6.74 -2.06 -22.64
N LEU A 33 -7.37 -0.89 -22.63
CA LEU A 33 -6.70 0.39 -22.89
C LEU A 33 -5.69 0.73 -21.77
N VAL A 34 -6.06 0.56 -20.50
CA VAL A 34 -5.14 0.76 -19.35
C VAL A 34 -3.90 -0.16 -19.43
N ARG A 35 -4.07 -1.45 -19.78
CA ARG A 35 -2.94 -2.36 -20.00
C ARG A 35 -2.07 -1.96 -21.19
N ARG A 36 -2.69 -1.48 -22.28
CA ARG A 36 -1.95 -1.07 -23.49
C ARG A 36 -1.20 0.26 -23.31
N PHE A 37 -1.74 1.19 -22.51
CA PHE A 37 -1.08 2.44 -22.12
C PHE A 37 0.10 2.21 -21.16
N ARG A 38 -0.04 1.32 -20.17
CA ARG A 38 1.08 0.84 -19.33
C ARG A 38 2.21 0.23 -20.17
N PHE A 39 1.87 -0.51 -21.22
CA PHE A 39 2.85 -1.13 -22.12
C PHE A 39 3.68 -0.11 -22.92
N GLU A 40 3.06 0.94 -23.48
CA GLU A 40 3.79 1.96 -24.26
C GLU A 40 4.59 2.93 -23.36
N LYS A 41 4.09 3.29 -22.16
CA LYS A 41 4.86 4.03 -21.12
C LYS A 41 6.17 3.29 -20.78
N ASN A 42 6.06 2.00 -20.48
CA ASN A 42 7.21 1.18 -20.09
C ASN A 42 8.15 0.89 -21.27
N ARG A 43 7.67 0.94 -22.51
CA ARG A 43 8.51 0.87 -23.71
C ARG A 43 9.32 2.15 -23.91
N ALA A 44 8.73 3.32 -23.70
CA ALA A 44 9.42 4.61 -23.76
C ALA A 44 10.50 4.74 -22.66
N LEU A 45 10.18 4.35 -21.42
CA LEU A 45 11.11 4.36 -20.30
C LEU A 45 12.28 3.36 -20.46
N ARG A 46 12.04 2.17 -21.03
CA ARG A 46 13.12 1.23 -21.39
C ARG A 46 14.03 1.74 -22.52
N MET A 47 13.47 2.50 -23.46
CA MET A 47 14.25 3.19 -24.48
C MET A 47 15.13 4.30 -23.88
N TYR A 48 14.67 4.96 -22.82
CA TYR A 48 15.40 5.98 -22.06
C TYR A 48 16.52 5.37 -21.19
N ALA A 49 16.21 4.32 -20.42
CA ALA A 49 17.14 3.69 -19.47
C ALA A 49 18.29 2.89 -20.14
N SER A 50 18.10 2.40 -21.38
CA SER A 50 19.12 1.65 -22.13
C SER A 50 20.24 2.52 -22.75
N GLY A 51 20.35 3.80 -22.37
CA GLY A 51 21.41 4.67 -22.87
C GLY A 51 21.30 5.03 -24.36
N ARG A 52 20.13 4.86 -25.00
CA ARG A 52 19.84 5.47 -26.32
C ARG A 52 19.53 6.96 -26.16
N SER A 53 20.31 7.65 -25.33
CA SER A 53 20.17 9.06 -24.97
C SER A 53 20.68 10.03 -26.04
N ALA A 54 21.01 9.58 -27.25
CA ALA A 54 21.58 10.43 -28.30
C ALA A 54 20.89 10.28 -29.67
N LEU A 55 19.56 10.37 -29.72
CA LEU A 55 18.82 10.38 -31.00
C LEU A 55 18.20 11.73 -31.39
N GLY A 56 18.48 12.82 -30.65
CA GLY A 56 18.20 14.17 -31.13
C GLY A 56 16.75 14.41 -31.58
N LEU A 57 15.76 13.94 -30.81
CA LEU A 57 14.35 14.22 -31.11
C LEU A 57 14.04 15.70 -30.79
N PRO A 58 13.27 16.40 -31.66
CA PRO A 58 12.91 17.79 -31.42
C PRO A 58 11.96 17.91 -30.21
N LEU A 59 12.13 19.01 -29.46
CA LEU A 59 11.45 19.39 -28.22
C LEU A 59 9.90 19.23 -28.19
N PRO A 60 9.14 19.36 -29.30
CA PRO A 60 7.68 19.20 -29.29
C PRO A 60 7.19 17.79 -28.92
N ILE A 61 8.02 16.76 -29.12
CA ILE A 61 7.65 15.37 -28.74
C ILE A 61 7.75 15.17 -27.22
N ARG A 62 8.64 15.91 -26.53
CA ARG A 62 8.78 15.84 -25.05
C ARG A 62 7.62 16.52 -24.32
N LEU A 63 7.06 17.57 -24.90
CA LEU A 63 5.91 18.31 -24.35
C LEU A 63 4.60 17.51 -24.47
N ARG A 64 4.37 16.84 -25.60
CA ARG A 64 3.16 16.01 -25.81
C ARG A 64 3.13 14.74 -24.96
N GLU A 65 4.29 14.15 -24.66
CA GLU A 65 4.39 13.02 -23.71
C GLU A 65 4.10 13.44 -22.25
N PHE A 66 4.46 14.67 -21.88
CA PHE A 66 4.18 15.26 -20.56
C PHE A 66 2.72 15.70 -20.41
N GLU A 67 2.13 16.28 -21.48
CA GLU A 67 0.69 16.59 -21.60
C GLU A 67 -0.19 15.36 -21.34
N MET A 68 0.22 14.18 -21.83
CA MET A 68 -0.50 12.92 -21.59
C MET A 68 -0.39 12.42 -20.14
N VAL A 69 0.75 12.61 -19.47
CA VAL A 69 0.97 12.15 -18.08
C VAL A 69 0.26 13.08 -17.09
N ALA A 70 0.28 14.39 -17.34
CA ALA A 70 -0.44 15.37 -16.54
C ALA A 70 -1.96 15.22 -16.66
N ALA A 71 -2.48 15.01 -17.88
CA ALA A 71 -3.90 14.71 -18.09
C ALA A 71 -4.32 13.37 -17.47
N TYR A 72 -3.44 12.36 -17.50
CA TYR A 72 -3.66 11.05 -16.88
C TYR A 72 -3.79 11.13 -15.35
N HIS A 73 -2.92 11.87 -14.66
CA HIS A 73 -3.01 12.01 -13.19
C HIS A 73 -4.19 12.85 -12.73
N VAL A 74 -4.52 13.93 -13.44
CA VAL A 74 -5.69 14.75 -13.14
C VAL A 74 -6.99 13.98 -13.42
N ALA A 75 -7.10 13.25 -14.53
CA ALA A 75 -8.31 12.49 -14.87
C ALA A 75 -8.51 11.21 -14.04
N GLN A 76 -7.44 10.56 -13.58
CA GLN A 76 -7.52 9.38 -12.72
C GLN A 76 -8.03 9.75 -11.32
N ASP A 77 -7.64 10.91 -10.79
CA ASP A 77 -7.90 11.30 -9.41
C ASP A 77 -9.13 12.24 -9.26
N SER A 78 -9.59 12.92 -10.32
CA SER A 78 -10.87 13.65 -10.27
C SER A 78 -12.11 12.76 -10.29
N TYR A 79 -11.97 11.48 -10.61
CA TYR A 79 -13.03 10.48 -10.38
C TYR A 79 -12.95 9.87 -8.97
N ALA A 80 -11.80 9.99 -8.28
CA ALA A 80 -11.70 9.66 -6.86
C ALA A 80 -12.44 10.66 -5.97
N LEU A 81 -12.76 11.87 -6.46
CA LEU A 81 -13.56 12.88 -5.76
C LEU A 81 -14.99 12.43 -5.39
N GLN A 82 -15.52 11.36 -6.01
CA GLN A 82 -16.80 10.79 -5.58
C GLN A 82 -16.65 9.82 -4.39
N GLN A 83 -15.44 9.43 -3.99
CA GLN A 83 -15.23 8.46 -2.91
C GLN A 83 -14.06 8.70 -1.94
N TYR A 84 -13.03 9.53 -2.20
CA TYR A 84 -11.94 9.76 -1.23
C TYR A 84 -11.19 11.12 -1.37
N ASP A 85 -10.95 11.72 -0.19
CA ASP A 85 -10.01 12.77 0.27
C ASP A 85 -9.32 13.71 -0.75
N ALA A 86 -9.77 14.98 -0.75
CA ALA A 86 -9.25 16.08 -1.58
C ALA A 86 -7.76 16.42 -1.34
N ASN A 87 -7.17 16.00 -0.21
CA ASN A 87 -5.77 16.25 0.11
C ASN A 87 -4.80 15.58 -0.86
N VAL A 88 -5.12 14.37 -1.35
CA VAL A 88 -4.28 13.64 -2.31
C VAL A 88 -4.20 14.38 -3.64
N VAL A 89 -5.31 14.97 -4.08
CA VAL A 89 -5.40 15.79 -5.29
C VAL A 89 -4.56 17.06 -5.15
N LEU A 90 -4.64 17.73 -4.00
CA LEU A 90 -3.88 18.96 -3.73
C LEU A 90 -2.37 18.73 -3.60
N ILE A 91 -1.94 17.67 -2.93
CA ILE A 91 -0.52 17.31 -2.79
C ILE A 91 0.09 17.01 -4.16
N LYS A 92 -0.63 16.30 -5.02
CA LYS A 92 -0.17 15.99 -6.38
C LYS A 92 -0.22 17.21 -7.31
N ALA A 93 -1.23 18.06 -7.18
CA ALA A 93 -1.30 19.33 -7.91
C ALA A 93 -0.13 20.27 -7.55
N LYS A 94 0.26 20.35 -6.27
CA LYS A 94 1.45 21.11 -5.82
C LYS A 94 2.75 20.56 -6.42
N HIS A 95 2.93 19.24 -6.45
CA HIS A 95 4.11 18.63 -7.07
C HIS A 95 4.17 18.87 -8.59
N LEU A 96 3.01 18.86 -9.26
CA LEU A 96 2.92 19.12 -10.68
C LEU A 96 3.22 20.60 -11.02
N ASP A 97 2.69 21.54 -10.23
CA ASP A 97 2.97 22.98 -10.36
C ASP A 97 4.47 23.27 -10.20
N GLN A 98 5.11 22.69 -9.18
CA GLN A 98 6.55 22.80 -8.94
C GLN A 98 7.37 22.32 -10.15
N ARG A 99 7.05 21.13 -10.70
CA ARG A 99 7.73 20.57 -11.88
C ARG A 99 7.50 21.38 -13.16
N LEU A 100 6.35 22.04 -13.29
CA LEU A 100 6.04 22.92 -14.43
C LEU A 100 6.74 24.27 -14.33
N ALA A 101 6.87 24.83 -13.12
CA ALA A 101 7.61 26.07 -12.88
C ALA A 101 9.10 25.94 -13.26
N ASP A 102 9.69 24.77 -13.04
CA ASP A 102 11.08 24.46 -13.42
C ASP A 102 11.32 24.40 -14.95
N LEU A 103 10.26 24.28 -15.75
CA LEU A 103 10.33 24.21 -17.23
C LEU A 103 10.29 25.60 -17.91
N GLY A 104 9.99 26.67 -17.17
CA GLY A 104 10.05 28.07 -17.63
C GLY A 104 8.77 28.61 -18.32
N PRO A 105 8.60 29.96 -18.40
CA PRO A 105 7.33 30.62 -18.74
C PRO A 105 6.95 30.64 -20.24
N ASP A 106 7.85 30.25 -21.15
CA ASP A 106 7.68 30.45 -22.61
C ASP A 106 6.76 29.44 -23.31
N TYR A 107 6.19 28.46 -22.58
CA TYR A 107 5.48 27.32 -23.16
C TYR A 107 3.94 27.41 -23.08
N GLY A 108 3.38 28.60 -22.82
CA GLY A 108 1.92 28.83 -22.88
C GLY A 108 1.12 28.24 -21.70
N TRP A 109 1.80 27.78 -20.65
CA TRP A 109 1.19 27.17 -19.45
C TRP A 109 0.59 28.16 -18.46
N GLY A 110 0.67 29.48 -18.72
CA GLY A 110 0.26 30.49 -17.76
C GLY A 110 -1.16 30.30 -17.23
N GLU A 111 -2.11 29.89 -18.09
CA GLU A 111 -3.48 29.61 -17.66
C GLU A 111 -3.61 28.31 -16.85
N TRP A 112 -2.80 27.30 -17.16
CA TRP A 112 -2.77 26.00 -16.47
C TRP A 112 -2.14 26.13 -15.07
N ILE A 113 -1.00 26.81 -14.98
CA ILE A 113 -0.29 27.15 -13.75
C ILE A 113 -1.17 28.04 -12.87
N ASN A 114 -1.81 29.07 -13.43
CA ASN A 114 -2.72 29.92 -12.65
C ASN A 114 -3.93 29.14 -12.07
N ARG A 115 -4.46 28.16 -12.80
CA ARG A 115 -5.58 27.32 -12.34
C ARG A 115 -5.14 26.31 -11.28
N LEU A 116 -3.97 25.68 -11.45
CA LEU A 116 -3.36 24.82 -10.43
C LEU A 116 -3.02 25.62 -9.16
N GLN A 117 -2.44 26.81 -9.31
CA GLN A 117 -2.18 27.72 -8.20
C GLN A 117 -3.46 28.15 -7.49
N SER A 118 -4.55 28.39 -8.23
CA SER A 118 -5.87 28.67 -7.66
C SER A 118 -6.43 27.48 -6.86
N LEU A 119 -6.19 26.23 -7.30
CA LEU A 119 -6.52 25.03 -6.52
C LEU A 119 -5.69 24.95 -5.24
N THR A 120 -4.38 25.23 -5.32
CA THR A 120 -3.49 25.20 -4.14
C THR A 120 -3.74 26.33 -3.14
N ALA A 121 -4.37 27.43 -3.58
CA ALA A 121 -4.76 28.57 -2.77
C ALA A 121 -6.00 28.31 -1.91
N LEU A 122 -6.74 27.22 -2.17
CA LEU A 122 -7.90 26.80 -1.37
C LEU A 122 -7.52 26.30 0.04
N GLY A 123 -6.23 26.12 0.34
CA GLY A 123 -5.75 25.87 1.70
C GLY A 123 -5.83 24.40 2.11
N ASP A 124 -6.43 24.13 3.26
CA ASP A 124 -6.53 22.81 3.90
C ASP A 124 -7.79 22.03 3.51
N HIS A 125 -7.85 20.78 3.98
CA HIS A 125 -8.90 19.82 3.69
C HIS A 125 -10.32 20.35 3.92
N ASP A 126 -10.55 21.00 5.07
CA ASP A 126 -11.89 21.41 5.49
C ASP A 126 -12.44 22.56 4.65
N THR A 127 -11.55 23.40 4.12
CA THR A 127 -11.91 24.48 3.22
C THR A 127 -12.32 23.93 1.85
N VAL A 128 -11.60 22.93 1.34
CA VAL A 128 -11.80 22.35 0.00
C VAL A 128 -13.05 21.48 -0.07
N CYS A 129 -13.34 20.73 1.00
CA CYS A 129 -14.50 19.84 1.11
C CYS A 129 -15.82 20.57 1.47
N SER A 130 -15.80 21.89 1.61
CA SER A 130 -17.02 22.65 1.86
C SER A 130 -17.97 22.59 0.64
N PRO A 131 -19.32 22.52 0.84
CA PRO A 131 -20.27 22.27 -0.24
C PRO A 131 -20.20 23.25 -1.42
N GLY A 132 -19.71 24.48 -1.23
CA GLY A 132 -19.51 25.46 -2.30
C GLY A 132 -18.20 25.31 -3.08
N ASN A 133 -17.19 24.66 -2.50
CA ASN A 133 -15.87 24.52 -3.10
C ASN A 133 -15.71 23.24 -3.91
N VAL A 134 -16.50 22.18 -3.64
CA VAL A 134 -16.47 20.93 -4.42
C VAL A 134 -16.92 21.14 -5.88
N GLU A 135 -17.99 21.90 -6.12
CA GLU A 135 -18.40 22.27 -7.49
C GLU A 135 -17.36 23.19 -8.17
N THR A 136 -16.70 24.04 -7.39
CA THR A 136 -15.62 24.91 -7.87
C THR A 136 -14.40 24.08 -8.31
N VAL A 137 -14.02 23.06 -7.53
CA VAL A 137 -12.93 22.14 -7.89
C VAL A 137 -13.31 21.30 -9.12
N ALA A 138 -14.53 20.77 -9.19
CA ALA A 138 -14.99 20.02 -10.37
C ALA A 138 -14.98 20.89 -11.65
N GLY A 139 -15.48 22.12 -11.57
CA GLY A 139 -15.46 23.08 -12.68
C GLY A 139 -14.06 23.55 -13.09
N LEU A 140 -13.08 23.48 -12.19
CA LEU A 140 -11.68 23.75 -12.52
C LEU A 140 -11.01 22.57 -13.26
N VAL A 141 -11.47 21.34 -13.02
CA VAL A 141 -10.85 20.12 -13.55
C VAL A 141 -11.50 19.63 -14.85
N GLU A 142 -12.82 19.65 -14.99
CA GLU A 142 -13.52 19.15 -16.19
C GLU A 142 -12.99 19.74 -17.52
N PRO A 143 -12.74 21.07 -17.64
CA PRO A 143 -12.19 21.65 -18.86
C PRO A 143 -10.74 21.21 -19.16
N LEU A 144 -9.97 20.82 -18.14
CA LEU A 144 -8.61 20.28 -18.31
C LEU A 144 -8.67 18.90 -18.98
N ILE A 145 -9.66 18.09 -18.59
CA ILE A 145 -9.92 16.77 -19.16
C ILE A 145 -10.38 16.89 -20.61
N GLU A 146 -11.33 17.79 -20.91
CA GLU A 146 -11.85 18.00 -22.26
C GLU A 146 -10.76 18.45 -23.25
N ARG A 147 -9.91 19.39 -22.84
CA ARG A 147 -8.82 19.89 -23.69
C ARG A 147 -7.74 18.84 -23.94
N ALA A 148 -7.44 17.99 -22.95
CA ALA A 148 -6.54 16.85 -23.13
C ALA A 148 -7.08 15.83 -24.15
N VAL A 149 -8.39 15.57 -24.12
CA VAL A 149 -9.07 14.70 -25.09
C VAL A 149 -9.06 15.30 -26.50
N GLU A 150 -9.26 16.61 -26.63
CA GLU A 150 -9.31 17.31 -27.92
C GLU A 150 -7.93 17.39 -28.61
N GLU A 151 -6.86 17.65 -27.85
CA GLU A 151 -5.49 17.65 -28.36
C GLU A 151 -5.03 16.23 -28.77
N PHE A 152 -5.48 15.21 -28.04
CA PHE A 152 -5.24 13.81 -28.42
C PHE A 152 -5.91 13.44 -29.76
N GLY A 153 -7.07 14.03 -30.05
CA GLY A 153 -7.79 13.84 -31.31
C GLY A 153 -7.12 14.45 -32.56
N LYS A 154 -6.17 15.38 -32.38
CA LYS A 154 -5.47 16.10 -33.46
C LYS A 154 -4.13 15.45 -33.86
N TRP A 155 -3.79 14.31 -33.28
CA TRP A 155 -2.49 13.65 -33.46
C TRP A 155 -2.40 12.86 -34.79
N ASP A 156 -1.42 13.19 -35.65
CA ASP A 156 -1.10 12.48 -36.90
C ASP A 156 0.17 11.61 -36.76
N PRO A 157 0.08 10.28 -36.92
CA PRO A 157 1.22 9.37 -36.88
C PRO A 157 2.31 9.65 -37.94
N ALA A 158 2.02 10.42 -38.99
CA ALA A 158 2.96 10.73 -40.08
C ALA A 158 4.06 11.74 -39.69
N ASP A 159 3.94 12.42 -38.53
CA ASP A 159 4.92 13.39 -38.05
C ASP A 159 6.24 12.77 -37.55
N LEU A 160 6.31 11.43 -37.43
CA LEU A 160 7.51 10.67 -37.12
C LEU A 160 8.38 10.46 -38.37
N ARG A 161 9.13 11.47 -38.80
CA ARG A 161 10.17 11.26 -39.83
C ARG A 161 11.40 10.54 -39.23
N PRO A 162 12.02 9.59 -39.97
CA PRO A 162 13.23 8.94 -39.49
C PRO A 162 14.45 9.89 -39.57
N ALA A 163 15.28 9.88 -38.54
CA ALA A 163 16.51 10.68 -38.47
C ALA A 163 17.62 10.13 -39.38
N PRO A 164 18.50 10.98 -39.95
CA PRO A 164 19.64 10.54 -40.74
C PRO A 164 20.77 10.00 -39.85
N GLN A 165 21.51 9.00 -40.34
CA GLN A 165 22.57 8.34 -39.58
C GLN A 165 23.83 9.22 -39.47
N GLY A 166 24.26 9.52 -38.24
CA GLY A 166 25.54 10.17 -37.90
C GLY A 166 26.38 9.33 -36.92
N PRO A 167 27.71 9.59 -36.82
CA PRO A 167 28.68 8.57 -36.43
C PRO A 167 28.81 8.34 -34.91
N ARG A 168 29.26 7.12 -34.56
CA ARG A 168 29.50 6.64 -33.19
C ARG A 168 30.72 7.31 -32.56
N VAL A 169 30.61 7.73 -31.30
CA VAL A 169 31.73 8.16 -30.45
C VAL A 169 31.75 7.32 -29.17
N SER A 170 32.94 6.80 -28.84
CA SER A 170 33.28 6.04 -27.63
C SER A 170 34.12 6.90 -26.68
N ILE A 171 33.96 6.76 -25.36
CA ILE A 171 34.74 7.50 -24.34
C ILE A 171 35.26 6.55 -23.25
N PRO A 172 36.51 6.73 -22.73
CA PRO A 172 37.26 5.77 -21.91
C PRO A 172 37.18 6.00 -20.38
N THR A 173 37.56 4.95 -19.64
CA THR A 173 37.80 4.87 -18.18
C THR A 173 39.04 5.64 -17.71
N GLU A 174 38.95 6.35 -16.58
CA GLU A 174 40.05 6.50 -15.61
C GLU A 174 39.56 7.00 -14.23
N ALA A 175 40.28 6.58 -13.18
CA ALA A 175 39.99 6.74 -11.76
C ALA A 175 40.69 7.96 -11.15
N THR A 176 40.14 8.52 -10.06
CA THR A 176 40.92 9.31 -9.08
C THR A 176 40.36 9.19 -7.66
N ASN A 177 41.29 9.04 -6.70
CA ASN A 177 41.10 9.03 -5.25
C ASN A 177 40.96 10.46 -4.69
N GLY A 178 40.25 10.61 -3.57
CA GLY A 178 40.28 11.82 -2.74
C GLY A 178 39.58 11.63 -1.38
N THR A 179 40.36 11.71 -0.31
CA THR A 179 39.97 11.59 1.11
C THR A 179 39.33 12.86 1.67
N GLY A 180 38.33 12.73 2.56
CA GLY A 180 37.85 13.79 3.43
C GLY A 180 36.78 13.31 4.42
N VAL A 181 37.12 13.30 5.70
CA VAL A 181 36.26 12.90 6.84
C VAL A 181 35.48 14.13 7.33
N ASN A 182 34.17 14.00 7.53
CA ASN A 182 33.43 14.53 8.69
C ASN A 182 31.97 14.01 8.72
N GLY A 183 31.52 13.61 9.90
CA GLY A 183 30.33 12.79 10.13
C GLY A 183 28.99 13.48 9.90
N SER A 184 28.10 12.73 9.26
CA SER A 184 26.66 12.66 9.51
C SER A 184 26.22 11.29 8.98
N HIS A 185 25.40 10.53 9.72
CA HIS A 185 24.92 9.22 9.28
C HIS A 185 23.98 9.40 8.08
N THR A 186 24.54 9.47 6.88
CA THR A 186 23.83 9.36 5.61
C THR A 186 23.98 7.92 5.13
N ASN A 187 22.87 7.34 4.64
CA ASN A 187 22.84 6.01 4.03
C ASN A 187 23.75 6.02 2.79
N GLY A 188 25.01 5.63 2.97
CA GLY A 188 25.96 5.41 1.89
C GLY A 188 25.58 4.16 1.10
N PHE A 189 25.30 4.34 -0.19
CA PHE A 189 25.27 3.25 -1.16
C PHE A 189 26.71 2.74 -1.36
N ASP A 190 27.09 1.66 -0.67
CA ASP A 190 28.38 0.99 -0.87
C ASP A 190 28.26 -0.06 -1.99
N GLY A 191 29.02 0.17 -3.07
CA GLY A 191 28.96 -0.58 -4.32
C GLY A 191 29.58 -1.98 -4.27
N GLN A 192 30.28 -2.40 -3.21
CA GLN A 192 30.98 -3.71 -3.22
C GLN A 192 30.54 -4.71 -2.15
N ASN A 193 30.06 -4.29 -0.97
CA ASN A 193 29.66 -5.19 0.14
C ASN A 193 28.20 -4.99 0.64
N GLY A 194 27.29 -4.62 -0.25
CA GLY A 194 25.89 -4.37 0.09
C GLY A 194 24.99 -5.62 0.05
N GLN A 195 23.90 -5.57 0.80
CA GLN A 195 22.75 -6.48 0.68
C GLN A 195 21.66 -5.84 -0.18
N TYR A 196 20.62 -6.57 -0.56
CA TYR A 196 19.48 -6.01 -1.31
C TYR A 196 18.29 -5.71 -0.40
N GLY A 197 17.63 -4.60 -0.68
CA GLY A 197 16.43 -4.14 0.03
C GLY A 197 15.49 -3.39 -0.90
N LEU A 198 14.20 -3.39 -0.56
CA LEU A 198 13.23 -2.57 -1.25
C LEU A 198 13.42 -1.10 -0.82
N VAL A 199 13.52 -0.21 -1.81
CA VAL A 199 13.67 1.23 -1.63
C VAL A 199 12.55 1.93 -2.38
N ILE A 200 11.95 2.93 -1.73
CA ILE A 200 10.97 3.84 -2.33
C ILE A 200 11.66 5.20 -2.41
N GLU A 201 11.94 5.65 -3.62
CA GLU A 201 12.69 6.90 -3.85
C GLU A 201 11.80 8.14 -3.72
N ASP A 202 10.57 8.05 -4.21
CA ASP A 202 9.61 9.15 -4.27
C ASP A 202 8.24 8.65 -3.77
N PRO A 203 7.94 8.79 -2.46
CA PRO A 203 6.64 8.42 -1.92
C PRO A 203 5.51 9.14 -2.66
N GLY A 204 4.48 8.38 -3.07
CA GLY A 204 3.43 8.84 -3.97
C GLY A 204 3.61 8.37 -5.41
N ASP A 205 4.82 7.94 -5.79
CA ASP A 205 5.11 7.26 -7.04
C ASP A 205 5.46 5.79 -6.80
N PHE A 206 4.50 4.89 -7.05
CA PHE A 206 4.70 3.45 -6.94
C PHE A 206 5.76 2.91 -7.93
N ASP A 207 6.03 3.61 -9.04
CA ASP A 207 7.10 3.21 -9.97
C ASP A 207 8.50 3.48 -9.40
N SER A 208 8.62 4.30 -8.34
CA SER A 208 9.88 4.56 -7.64
C SER A 208 10.32 3.41 -6.73
N ILE A 209 9.42 2.44 -6.52
CA ILE A 209 9.65 1.23 -5.72
C ILE A 209 10.53 0.28 -6.51
N ARG A 210 11.75 0.04 -6.02
CA ARG A 210 12.68 -0.90 -6.64
C ARG A 210 13.54 -1.60 -5.60
N VAL A 211 14.05 -2.77 -5.99
CA VAL A 211 15.08 -3.45 -5.23
C VAL A 211 16.41 -2.76 -5.52
N SER A 212 17.08 -2.28 -4.48
CA SER A 212 18.37 -1.61 -4.57
C SER A 212 19.37 -2.23 -3.60
N ARG A 213 20.65 -2.09 -3.92
CA ARG A 213 21.73 -2.44 -2.98
C ARG A 213 21.74 -1.42 -1.84
N ILE A 214 21.80 -1.91 -0.60
CA ILE A 214 21.86 -1.14 0.65
C ILE A 214 23.03 -1.63 1.51
N ALA A 215 23.49 -0.80 2.43
CA ALA A 215 24.58 -1.16 3.33
C ALA A 215 24.22 -2.39 4.20
N LYS A 216 25.20 -3.26 4.42
CA LYS A 216 25.12 -4.30 5.43
C LYS A 216 25.40 -3.70 6.81
N SER A 217 24.67 -4.13 7.82
CA SER A 217 24.86 -3.74 9.21
C SER A 217 25.32 -4.93 10.05
N THR A 218 25.91 -4.67 11.21
CA THR A 218 26.36 -5.67 12.20
C THR A 218 25.53 -5.53 13.47
N CYS A 219 25.30 -6.63 14.19
CA CYS A 219 24.54 -6.62 15.44
C CYS A 219 25.23 -5.83 16.55
N ALA A 220 24.46 -5.01 17.26
CA ALA A 220 24.78 -4.55 18.61
C ALA A 220 24.57 -5.68 19.64
N PRO A 221 24.98 -5.52 20.91
CA PRO A 221 24.98 -6.61 21.89
C PRO A 221 23.64 -7.33 22.11
N HIS A 222 22.52 -6.61 22.04
CA HIS A 222 21.15 -7.13 22.23
C HIS A 222 20.39 -7.31 20.92
N GLU A 223 21.09 -7.40 19.79
CA GLU A 223 20.45 -7.49 18.48
C GLU A 223 20.69 -8.84 17.82
N VAL A 224 19.74 -9.26 17.00
CA VAL A 224 19.79 -10.49 16.21
C VAL A 224 19.69 -10.10 14.74
N GLN A 225 20.61 -10.62 13.91
CA GLN A 225 20.51 -10.51 12.46
C GLN A 225 19.78 -11.73 11.92
N ILE A 226 18.80 -11.46 11.07
CA ILE A 226 17.96 -12.48 10.45
C ILE A 226 18.18 -12.39 8.95
N GLN A 227 18.57 -13.50 8.34
CA GLN A 227 18.48 -13.71 6.90
C GLN A 227 17.00 -13.98 6.56
N VAL A 228 16.35 -13.00 5.94
CA VAL A 228 14.92 -13.03 5.67
C VAL A 228 14.62 -14.05 4.59
N SER A 229 13.64 -14.91 4.84
CA SER A 229 13.07 -15.82 3.85
C SER A 229 11.78 -15.27 3.29
N HIS A 230 10.88 -14.81 4.17
CA HIS A 230 9.60 -14.23 3.81
C HIS A 230 9.32 -12.99 4.67
N ALA A 231 8.78 -11.94 4.06
CA ALA A 231 8.29 -10.76 4.75
C ALA A 231 6.86 -10.48 4.32
N ALA A 232 6.02 -9.97 5.22
CA ALA A 232 4.60 -9.79 4.92
C ALA A 232 4.22 -8.32 4.79
N PHE A 233 3.37 -8.05 3.79
CA PHE A 233 2.77 -6.74 3.59
C PHE A 233 1.69 -6.45 4.63
N GLN A 234 1.62 -5.18 5.02
CA GLN A 234 0.48 -4.54 5.65
C GLN A 234 -0.11 -3.48 4.71
N PHE A 235 -1.36 -3.09 4.97
CA PHE A 235 -1.92 -1.91 4.30
C PHE A 235 -1.13 -0.63 4.64
N LYS A 236 -0.49 -0.57 5.81
CA LYS A 236 0.41 0.53 6.20
C LYS A 236 1.56 0.72 5.20
N ASP A 237 2.10 -0.35 4.61
CA ASP A 237 3.14 -0.25 3.60
C ASP A 237 2.64 0.52 2.36
N VAL A 238 1.38 0.32 1.97
CA VAL A 238 0.75 1.07 0.87
C VAL A 238 0.65 2.55 1.23
N LEU A 239 0.21 2.86 2.45
CA LEU A 239 0.09 4.26 2.91
C LEU A 239 1.44 4.98 2.97
N ILE A 240 2.50 4.28 3.40
CA ILE A 240 3.89 4.78 3.37
C ILE A 240 4.33 5.00 1.92
N ALA A 241 4.14 4.00 1.05
CA ALA A 241 4.51 4.07 -0.36
C ALA A 241 3.76 5.17 -1.13
N SER A 242 2.54 5.49 -0.71
CA SER A 242 1.69 6.52 -1.32
C SER A 242 1.99 7.93 -0.81
N GLY A 243 2.91 8.07 0.15
CA GLY A 243 3.26 9.35 0.77
C GLY A 243 2.26 9.86 1.81
N ILE A 244 1.21 9.10 2.13
CA ILE A 244 0.19 9.48 3.13
C ILE A 244 0.78 9.46 4.54
N LEU A 245 1.64 8.46 4.83
CA LEU A 245 2.31 8.30 6.12
C LEU A 245 3.83 8.56 6.04
N SER A 246 4.26 9.47 5.15
CA SER A 246 5.69 9.68 4.94
C SER A 246 6.34 10.40 6.13
N ASN A 247 7.20 9.68 6.84
CA ASN A 247 8.23 10.27 7.69
C ASN A 247 9.47 10.60 6.84
N SER A 248 10.48 11.27 7.40
CA SER A 248 11.75 11.59 6.69
C SER A 248 12.56 10.35 6.23
N VAL A 249 12.20 9.15 6.68
CA VAL A 249 12.79 7.87 6.26
C VAL A 249 11.68 6.89 5.88
N VAL A 250 11.71 6.41 4.62
CA VAL A 250 10.72 5.49 4.06
C VAL A 250 11.17 4.05 4.31
N ASN A 251 10.60 3.41 5.32
CA ASN A 251 10.88 2.01 5.67
C ASN A 251 9.62 1.17 5.53
N VAL A 252 9.72 0.09 4.73
CA VAL A 252 8.60 -0.81 4.42
C VAL A 252 8.87 -2.25 4.88
N GLY A 253 7.77 -2.96 5.13
CA GLY A 253 7.72 -4.29 5.71
C GLY A 253 7.80 -4.23 7.22
N MET A 254 6.75 -4.65 7.91
CA MET A 254 6.65 -4.60 9.38
C MET A 254 6.92 -5.94 10.08
N GLU A 255 7.07 -7.02 9.33
CA GLU A 255 7.29 -8.36 9.87
C GLU A 255 8.00 -9.26 8.86
N CYS A 256 8.73 -10.24 9.37
CA CYS A 256 9.39 -11.25 8.57
C CYS A 256 9.59 -12.57 9.33
N ALA A 257 9.88 -13.61 8.57
CA ALA A 257 10.40 -14.87 9.07
C ALA A 257 11.65 -15.27 8.27
N GLY A 258 12.58 -15.94 8.94
CA GLY A 258 13.87 -16.26 8.37
C GLY A 258 14.71 -17.13 9.28
N VAL A 259 16.02 -17.05 9.08
CA VAL A 259 17.02 -17.81 9.84
C VAL A 259 17.99 -16.84 10.49
N VAL A 260 18.35 -17.07 11.75
CA VAL A 260 19.36 -16.26 12.44
C VAL A 260 20.71 -16.42 11.75
N SER A 261 21.29 -15.31 11.30
CA SER A 261 22.59 -15.28 10.60
C SER A 261 23.72 -14.69 11.44
N ASP A 262 23.40 -13.87 12.43
CA ASP A 262 24.35 -13.28 13.38
C ASP A 262 23.64 -12.91 14.68
N ILE A 263 24.37 -12.84 15.79
CA ILE A 263 23.84 -12.47 17.11
C ILE A 263 24.79 -11.54 17.85
N GLY A 264 24.21 -10.59 18.58
CA GLY A 264 24.91 -9.76 19.53
C GLY A 264 25.49 -10.54 20.69
N THR A 265 26.51 -9.97 21.34
CA THR A 265 27.25 -10.61 22.44
C THR A 265 26.42 -10.90 23.67
N ASP A 266 25.25 -10.28 23.83
CA ASP A 266 24.37 -10.39 24.99
C ASP A 266 23.08 -11.18 24.72
N VAL A 267 22.84 -11.60 23.47
CA VAL A 267 21.72 -12.47 23.12
C VAL A 267 21.95 -13.90 23.65
N ARG A 268 20.92 -14.48 24.28
CA ARG A 268 21.03 -15.81 24.92
C ARG A 268 19.97 -16.83 24.49
N HIS A 269 18.86 -16.36 23.91
CA HIS A 269 17.66 -17.18 23.75
C HIS A 269 17.47 -17.75 22.33
N VAL A 270 18.29 -17.30 21.36
CA VAL A 270 18.37 -17.84 20.00
C VAL A 270 19.83 -18.05 19.60
N SER A 271 20.06 -18.98 18.67
CA SER A 271 21.36 -19.33 18.12
C SER A 271 21.39 -19.12 16.59
N ILE A 272 22.59 -18.92 16.04
CA ILE A 272 22.78 -18.90 14.58
C ILE A 272 22.29 -20.21 13.98
N GLY A 273 21.48 -20.11 12.92
CA GLY A 273 20.81 -21.24 12.28
C GLY A 273 19.38 -21.49 12.75
N ASP A 274 18.93 -20.85 13.84
CA ASP A 274 17.56 -20.99 14.32
C ASP A 274 16.56 -20.35 13.36
N ARG A 275 15.39 -20.99 13.22
CA ARG A 275 14.25 -20.47 12.47
C ARG A 275 13.48 -19.50 13.36
N VAL A 276 13.36 -18.26 12.91
CA VAL A 276 12.75 -17.19 13.70
C VAL A 276 11.73 -16.38 12.91
N VAL A 277 10.77 -15.83 13.64
CA VAL A 277 9.85 -14.80 13.17
C VAL A 277 10.12 -13.53 13.96
N ALA A 278 10.04 -12.38 13.32
CA ALA A 278 10.31 -11.10 13.94
C ALA A 278 9.36 -10.00 13.49
N ALA A 279 9.10 -9.06 14.39
CA ALA A 279 8.33 -7.86 14.13
C ALA A 279 9.24 -6.62 14.10
N GLY A 280 8.89 -5.64 13.27
CA GLY A 280 9.64 -4.39 13.11
C GLY A 280 9.82 -4.00 11.66
N SER A 281 10.02 -2.72 11.43
CA SER A 281 10.36 -2.16 10.11
C SER A 281 11.80 -1.65 10.10
N PRO A 282 12.56 -1.78 9.00
CA PRO A 282 12.18 -2.33 7.69
C PRO A 282 12.40 -3.84 7.55
N SER A 283 11.47 -4.56 6.91
CA SER A 283 11.52 -6.02 6.73
C SER A 283 11.64 -6.50 5.28
N PHE A 284 11.43 -5.64 4.27
CA PHE A 284 11.64 -6.00 2.86
C PHE A 284 13.12 -5.91 2.46
N ARG A 285 13.97 -6.70 3.12
CA ARG A 285 15.44 -6.73 2.96
C ARG A 285 15.97 -8.15 3.09
N GLN A 286 17.10 -8.46 2.46
CA GLN A 286 17.76 -9.76 2.59
C GLN A 286 18.19 -10.08 4.02
N TYR A 287 18.72 -9.08 4.74
CA TYR A 287 19.06 -9.20 6.14
C TYR A 287 18.46 -8.05 6.92
N VAL A 288 17.90 -8.38 8.08
CA VAL A 288 17.36 -7.39 9.02
C VAL A 288 17.99 -7.60 10.38
N ILE A 289 18.13 -6.51 11.12
CA ILE A 289 18.59 -6.54 12.51
C ILE A 289 17.43 -6.10 13.39
N ARG A 290 17.20 -6.84 14.47
CA ARG A 290 16.13 -6.57 15.44
C ARG A 290 16.65 -6.69 16.85
N ASP A 291 16.07 -5.90 17.75
CA ASP A 291 16.18 -6.12 19.18
C ASP A 291 15.72 -7.55 19.50
N GLU A 292 16.45 -8.23 20.37
CA GLU A 292 16.23 -9.63 20.70
C GLU A 292 14.81 -9.88 21.25
N ASN A 293 14.16 -8.90 21.88
CA ASN A 293 12.79 -9.03 22.40
C ASN A 293 11.71 -9.08 21.31
N LEU A 294 12.06 -8.75 20.08
CA LEU A 294 11.17 -8.76 18.91
C LEU A 294 11.44 -9.95 17.99
N VAL A 295 12.24 -10.92 18.44
CA VAL A 295 12.59 -12.13 17.72
C VAL A 295 12.07 -13.34 18.49
N PHE A 296 11.38 -14.24 17.78
CA PHE A 296 10.71 -15.38 18.38
C PHE A 296 11.03 -16.64 17.58
N ALA A 297 11.30 -17.74 18.28
CA ALA A 297 11.49 -19.04 17.64
C ALA A 297 10.21 -19.46 16.90
N VAL A 298 10.37 -20.01 15.69
CA VAL A 298 9.25 -20.57 14.92
C VAL A 298 9.00 -21.99 15.40
N PRO A 299 7.77 -22.33 15.85
CA PRO A 299 7.41 -23.71 16.18
C PRO A 299 7.70 -24.65 15.02
N GLU A 300 8.15 -25.89 15.31
CA GLU A 300 8.52 -26.86 14.27
C GLU A 300 7.39 -27.12 13.26
N ALA A 301 6.14 -27.07 13.74
CA ALA A 301 4.94 -27.30 12.94
C ALA A 301 4.69 -26.24 11.85
N LEU A 302 5.25 -25.04 11.99
CA LEU A 302 5.07 -23.97 11.00
C LEU A 302 6.21 -23.97 10.00
N SER A 303 5.90 -23.71 8.73
CA SER A 303 6.89 -23.27 7.73
C SER A 303 7.18 -21.77 7.88
N LEU A 304 8.27 -21.27 7.27
CA LEU A 304 8.66 -19.85 7.42
C LEU A 304 7.68 -18.88 6.75
N ASP A 305 7.07 -19.27 5.63
CA ASP A 305 6.00 -18.51 4.98
C ASP A 305 4.75 -18.41 5.88
N GLN A 306 4.32 -19.51 6.49
CA GLN A 306 3.24 -19.52 7.48
C GLN A 306 3.58 -18.64 8.68
N ALA A 307 4.80 -18.75 9.23
CA ALA A 307 5.24 -17.95 10.36
C ALA A 307 5.24 -16.43 10.04
N ALA A 308 5.59 -16.04 8.82
CA ALA A 308 5.56 -14.63 8.40
C ALA A 308 4.14 -14.01 8.40
N THR A 309 3.09 -14.83 8.44
CA THR A 309 1.69 -14.34 8.52
C THR A 309 1.26 -13.91 9.92
N VAL A 310 2.05 -14.25 10.95
CA VAL A 310 1.59 -14.25 12.34
C VAL A 310 1.69 -12.88 13.04
N PRO A 311 2.87 -12.22 13.11
CA PRO A 311 3.16 -11.25 14.17
C PRO A 311 2.17 -10.08 14.27
N THR A 312 2.03 -9.30 13.21
CA THR A 312 1.24 -8.07 13.20
C THR A 312 -0.25 -8.38 13.22
N SER A 313 -0.69 -9.40 12.49
CA SER A 313 -2.12 -9.70 12.39
C SER A 313 -2.67 -10.29 13.69
N PHE A 314 -1.97 -11.27 14.28
CA PHE A 314 -2.42 -11.87 15.53
C PHE A 314 -2.15 -11.00 16.75
N VAL A 315 -1.00 -10.32 16.85
CA VAL A 315 -0.77 -9.45 18.02
C VAL A 315 -1.76 -8.30 18.03
N THR A 316 -2.06 -7.68 16.88
CA THR A 316 -3.11 -6.65 16.79
C THR A 316 -4.47 -7.20 17.21
N ALA A 317 -4.87 -8.36 16.69
CA ALA A 317 -6.17 -8.96 17.03
C ALA A 317 -6.27 -9.38 18.51
N ALA A 318 -5.24 -10.03 19.06
CA ALA A 318 -5.22 -10.51 20.44
C ALA A 318 -5.19 -9.34 21.42
N PHE A 319 -4.34 -8.35 21.17
CA PHE A 319 -4.31 -7.13 21.98
C PHE A 319 -5.65 -6.38 21.93
N SER A 320 -6.22 -6.21 20.74
CA SER A 320 -7.52 -5.55 20.56
C SER A 320 -8.66 -6.25 21.30
N LEU A 321 -8.80 -7.56 21.11
CA LEU A 321 -9.96 -8.30 21.58
C LEU A 321 -9.79 -8.83 23.00
N GLU A 322 -8.63 -9.39 23.34
CA GLU A 322 -8.41 -10.03 24.65
C GLU A 322 -7.98 -8.99 25.71
N HIS A 323 -7.10 -8.05 25.38
CA HIS A 323 -6.57 -7.08 26.35
C HIS A 323 -7.45 -5.83 26.48
N GLU A 324 -7.76 -5.16 25.36
CA GLU A 324 -8.51 -3.90 25.37
C GLU A 324 -10.02 -4.12 25.50
N ALA A 325 -10.64 -4.88 24.58
CA ALA A 325 -12.07 -5.13 24.63
C ALA A 325 -12.48 -6.18 25.69
N LYS A 326 -11.53 -7.00 26.16
CA LYS A 326 -11.78 -8.10 27.10
C LYS A 326 -12.95 -8.98 26.65
N LEU A 327 -12.92 -9.34 25.36
CA LEU A 327 -13.94 -10.13 24.70
C LEU A 327 -14.17 -11.44 25.44
N SER A 328 -15.44 -11.79 25.63
CA SER A 328 -15.85 -12.92 26.45
C SER A 328 -17.02 -13.68 25.81
N GLU A 329 -17.30 -14.87 26.36
CA GLU A 329 -18.40 -15.70 25.90
C GLU A 329 -19.74 -14.94 25.98
N GLY A 330 -20.48 -14.96 24.88
CA GLY A 330 -21.77 -14.28 24.76
C GLY A 330 -21.70 -12.82 24.32
N ASP A 331 -20.52 -12.22 24.19
CA ASP A 331 -20.37 -10.91 23.53
C ASP A 331 -20.73 -11.02 22.03
N ASP A 332 -21.51 -10.06 21.52
CA ASP A 332 -21.72 -9.85 20.09
C ASP A 332 -20.60 -8.94 19.53
N VAL A 333 -19.77 -9.45 18.60
CA VAL A 333 -18.63 -8.71 18.03
C VAL A 333 -18.78 -8.47 16.53
N LEU A 334 -18.64 -7.20 16.11
CA LEU A 334 -18.56 -6.80 14.71
C LEU A 334 -17.10 -6.64 14.27
N ILE A 335 -16.67 -7.46 13.30
CA ILE A 335 -15.33 -7.44 12.70
C ILE A 335 -15.43 -6.94 11.26
N HIS A 336 -14.93 -5.73 11.01
CA HIS A 336 -14.84 -5.20 9.67
C HIS A 336 -13.62 -5.71 8.90
N CYS A 337 -13.69 -5.66 7.57
CA CYS A 337 -12.63 -6.15 6.67
C CYS A 337 -12.20 -7.60 6.97
N ALA A 338 -13.13 -8.45 7.43
CA ALA A 338 -12.83 -9.71 8.11
C ALA A 338 -12.02 -10.72 7.27
N SER A 339 -12.01 -10.59 5.94
CA SER A 339 -11.19 -11.42 5.04
C SER A 339 -9.70 -11.05 4.97
N GLY A 340 -9.28 -9.92 5.56
CA GLY A 340 -7.89 -9.47 5.60
C GLY A 340 -7.08 -10.11 6.73
N GLY A 341 -5.79 -9.80 6.82
CA GLY A 341 -4.87 -10.37 7.82
C GLY A 341 -5.38 -10.28 9.27
N VAL A 342 -5.57 -9.06 9.78
CA VAL A 342 -6.07 -8.83 11.15
C VAL A 342 -7.48 -9.40 11.33
N GLY A 343 -8.35 -9.24 10.32
CA GLY A 343 -9.72 -9.75 10.35
C GLY A 343 -9.79 -11.26 10.54
N LEU A 344 -8.99 -12.03 9.79
CA LEU A 344 -8.95 -13.48 9.91
C LEU A 344 -8.36 -13.93 11.24
N ALA A 345 -7.35 -13.24 11.77
CA ALA A 345 -6.83 -13.51 13.11
C ALA A 345 -7.88 -13.22 14.19
N ALA A 346 -8.59 -12.09 14.07
CA ALA A 346 -9.67 -11.69 14.97
C ALA A 346 -10.84 -12.68 14.97
N LEU A 347 -11.19 -13.27 13.83
CA LEU A 347 -12.20 -14.33 13.76
C LEU A 347 -11.80 -15.56 14.59
N GLN A 348 -10.53 -15.97 14.56
CA GLN A 348 -10.07 -17.11 15.35
C GLN A 348 -10.12 -16.80 16.85
N ILE A 349 -9.65 -15.61 17.25
CA ILE A 349 -9.67 -15.16 18.65
C ILE A 349 -11.10 -15.00 19.17
N ALA A 350 -12.01 -14.44 18.36
CA ALA A 350 -13.41 -14.29 18.76
C ALA A 350 -14.12 -15.64 18.92
N LYS A 351 -13.82 -16.62 18.07
CA LYS A 351 -14.33 -17.99 18.22
C LYS A 351 -13.80 -18.66 19.48
N ASP A 352 -12.51 -18.50 19.75
CA ASP A 352 -11.85 -19.04 20.95
C ASP A 352 -12.46 -18.44 22.24
N ALA A 353 -12.84 -17.17 22.20
CA ALA A 353 -13.55 -16.49 23.29
C ALA A 353 -15.02 -16.91 23.46
N GLY A 354 -15.60 -17.66 22.51
CA GLY A 354 -17.04 -17.99 22.52
C GLY A 354 -17.96 -16.79 22.20
N ALA A 355 -17.43 -15.77 21.52
CA ALA A 355 -18.19 -14.60 21.10
C ALA A 355 -19.03 -14.90 19.85
N ARG A 356 -20.16 -14.22 19.70
CA ARG A 356 -20.98 -14.30 18.49
C ARG A 356 -20.49 -13.29 17.46
N ILE A 357 -20.19 -13.78 16.26
CA ILE A 357 -19.44 -13.01 15.27
C ILE A 357 -20.38 -12.46 14.19
N PHE A 358 -20.28 -11.15 13.99
CA PHE A 358 -20.77 -10.41 12.84
C PHE A 358 -19.57 -9.92 12.03
N ALA A 359 -19.56 -10.16 10.73
CA ALA A 359 -18.40 -9.85 9.90
C ALA A 359 -18.78 -9.08 8.64
N THR A 360 -17.91 -8.20 8.17
CA THR A 360 -18.09 -7.56 6.86
C THR A 360 -16.93 -7.85 5.92
N ALA A 361 -17.24 -8.05 4.64
CA ALA A 361 -16.25 -8.15 3.56
C ALA A 361 -16.82 -7.61 2.23
N GLY A 362 -15.94 -7.03 1.40
CA GLY A 362 -16.38 -6.23 0.24
C GLY A 362 -16.85 -7.01 -0.97
N SER A 363 -16.15 -8.08 -1.38
CA SER A 363 -16.54 -8.90 -2.54
C SER A 363 -17.30 -10.16 -2.11
N GLU A 364 -18.12 -10.71 -3.01
CA GLU A 364 -18.84 -11.97 -2.73
C GLU A 364 -17.89 -13.14 -2.50
N GLU A 365 -16.82 -13.23 -3.28
CA GLU A 365 -15.75 -14.24 -3.10
C GLU A 365 -15.18 -14.23 -1.67
N LYS A 366 -14.97 -13.03 -1.10
CA LYS A 366 -14.49 -12.88 0.28
C LYS A 366 -15.55 -13.30 1.29
N ARG A 367 -16.82 -12.98 1.05
CA ARG A 367 -17.93 -13.41 1.92
C ARG A 367 -18.13 -14.93 1.86
N ASP A 368 -18.03 -15.56 0.68
CA ASP A 368 -18.04 -17.01 0.52
C ASP A 368 -16.90 -17.69 1.28
N TYR A 369 -15.71 -17.09 1.27
CA TYR A 369 -14.60 -17.56 2.08
C TYR A 369 -14.94 -17.53 3.58
N LEU A 370 -15.52 -16.44 4.08
CA LEU A 370 -15.95 -16.35 5.49
C LEU A 370 -17.04 -17.37 5.85
N ARG A 371 -17.99 -17.65 4.93
CA ARG A 371 -19.00 -18.71 5.12
C ARG A 371 -18.36 -20.08 5.27
N LYS A 372 -17.32 -20.38 4.48
CA LYS A 372 -16.56 -21.64 4.58
C LYS A 372 -15.82 -21.77 5.91
N LEU A 373 -15.44 -20.64 6.52
CA LEU A 373 -14.90 -20.62 7.88
C LEU A 373 -16.00 -20.76 8.95
N GLY A 374 -17.27 -20.89 8.58
CA GLY A 374 -18.38 -21.04 9.51
C GLY A 374 -18.83 -19.74 10.18
N VAL A 375 -18.53 -18.57 9.58
CA VAL A 375 -19.13 -17.31 10.04
C VAL A 375 -20.57 -17.26 9.56
N GLU A 376 -21.51 -17.07 10.49
CA GLU A 376 -22.95 -17.09 10.21
C GLU A 376 -23.44 -15.75 9.66
N HIS A 377 -23.08 -14.65 10.32
CA HIS A 377 -23.54 -13.30 10.02
C HIS A 377 -22.50 -12.54 9.20
N ILE A 378 -22.72 -12.44 7.88
CA ILE A 378 -21.75 -11.82 6.95
C ILE A 378 -22.43 -10.77 6.06
N TYR A 379 -21.88 -9.56 6.07
CA TYR A 379 -22.43 -8.41 5.35
C TYR A 379 -21.42 -7.78 4.38
N ASN A 380 -21.91 -6.86 3.54
CA ASN A 380 -21.07 -6.12 2.60
C ASN A 380 -20.35 -4.96 3.30
N SER A 381 -19.02 -4.92 3.24
CA SER A 381 -18.23 -3.84 3.86
C SER A 381 -18.19 -2.54 3.05
N ARG A 382 -18.87 -2.49 1.89
CA ARG A 382 -18.88 -1.33 0.97
C ARG A 382 -20.22 -0.58 0.96
N THR A 383 -21.18 -1.02 1.76
CA THR A 383 -22.45 -0.34 2.00
C THR A 383 -22.66 -0.20 3.50
N THR A 384 -23.62 0.60 3.92
CA THR A 384 -23.99 0.77 5.34
C THR A 384 -25.13 -0.14 5.77
N ASP A 385 -25.70 -0.94 4.84
CA ASP A 385 -26.85 -1.83 5.08
C ASP A 385 -26.58 -2.89 6.17
N PHE A 386 -25.30 -3.15 6.49
CA PHE A 386 -24.93 -4.05 7.57
C PHE A 386 -25.51 -3.61 8.91
N ALA A 387 -25.68 -2.31 9.17
CA ALA A 387 -26.19 -1.83 10.45
C ALA A 387 -27.64 -2.29 10.70
N GLU A 388 -28.52 -2.11 9.71
CA GLU A 388 -29.90 -2.59 9.78
C GLU A 388 -29.98 -4.12 9.78
N ALA A 389 -29.17 -4.78 8.95
CA ALA A 389 -29.14 -6.23 8.86
C ALA A 389 -28.68 -6.91 10.17
N ILE A 390 -27.67 -6.35 10.85
CA ILE A 390 -27.23 -6.81 12.17
C ILE A 390 -28.37 -6.73 13.17
N ARG A 391 -29.10 -5.60 13.22
CA ARG A 391 -30.26 -5.47 14.12
C ARG A 391 -31.34 -6.50 13.80
N ALA A 392 -31.62 -6.75 12.53
CA ALA A 392 -32.59 -7.77 12.13
C ALA A 392 -32.15 -9.17 12.57
N ASP A 393 -30.87 -9.51 12.39
CA ASP A 393 -30.28 -10.81 12.74
C ASP A 393 -30.00 -10.97 14.25
N ASN A 394 -30.02 -9.86 15.00
CA ASN A 394 -29.78 -9.82 16.44
C ASN A 394 -31.01 -9.37 17.24
N ASN A 395 -32.22 -9.73 16.80
CA ASN A 395 -33.46 -9.49 17.55
C ASN A 395 -33.66 -8.01 17.98
N GLY A 396 -33.24 -7.07 17.12
CA GLY A 396 -33.26 -5.62 17.36
C GLY A 396 -32.03 -5.06 18.07
N ARG A 397 -31.16 -5.91 18.63
CA ARG A 397 -29.93 -5.50 19.31
C ARG A 397 -28.81 -5.19 18.31
N GLY A 398 -27.91 -4.33 18.74
CA GLY A 398 -26.64 -4.02 18.11
C GLY A 398 -25.53 -4.99 18.49
N VAL A 399 -24.29 -4.50 18.60
CA VAL A 399 -23.11 -5.27 19.01
C VAL A 399 -22.42 -4.68 20.24
N ASP A 400 -21.78 -5.53 21.03
CA ASP A 400 -21.09 -5.15 22.27
C ASP A 400 -19.62 -4.74 22.02
N VAL A 401 -19.00 -5.29 20.96
CA VAL A 401 -17.62 -4.99 20.55
C VAL A 401 -17.56 -4.66 19.06
N LEU A 402 -16.84 -3.60 18.71
CA LEU A 402 -16.56 -3.22 17.33
C LEU A 402 -15.05 -3.23 17.09
N LEU A 403 -14.56 -4.06 16.15
CA LEU A 403 -13.21 -3.98 15.62
C LEU A 403 -13.23 -3.34 14.22
N ASN A 404 -12.87 -2.07 14.16
CA ASN A 404 -13.08 -1.24 12.98
C ASN A 404 -11.82 -0.98 12.14
N CYS A 405 -12.00 -1.00 10.82
CA CYS A 405 -11.07 -0.53 9.80
C CYS A 405 -11.72 0.47 8.81
N LEU A 406 -13.05 0.70 8.93
CA LEU A 406 -13.82 1.54 8.02
C LEU A 406 -13.75 3.01 8.43
N SER A 407 -14.14 3.87 7.51
CA SER A 407 -14.07 5.32 7.64
C SER A 407 -15.35 5.96 7.09
N GLY A 408 -15.54 7.26 7.30
CA GLY A 408 -16.74 8.01 6.86
C GLY A 408 -18.08 7.35 7.24
N ALA A 409 -18.99 7.25 6.28
CA ALA A 409 -20.34 6.70 6.49
C ALA A 409 -20.35 5.25 7.01
N GLY A 410 -19.32 4.45 6.67
CA GLY A 410 -19.19 3.10 7.21
C GLY A 410 -18.91 3.12 8.71
N LEU A 411 -18.03 4.02 9.17
CA LEU A 411 -17.74 4.20 10.59
C LEU A 411 -18.97 4.72 11.37
N GLU A 412 -19.66 5.73 10.84
CA GLU A 412 -20.89 6.25 11.47
C GLU A 412 -21.95 5.15 11.64
N ALA A 413 -22.24 4.38 10.58
CA ALA A 413 -23.17 3.25 10.66
C ALA A 413 -22.71 2.14 11.63
N SER A 414 -21.40 1.99 11.84
CA SER A 414 -20.84 1.05 12.81
C SER A 414 -21.09 1.49 14.25
N LEU A 415 -20.96 2.80 14.51
CA LEU A 415 -21.25 3.37 15.83
C LEU A 415 -22.75 3.34 16.15
N GLU A 416 -23.59 3.57 15.14
CA GLU A 416 -25.05 3.49 15.28
C GLU A 416 -25.55 2.09 15.66
N VAL A 417 -24.82 1.03 15.29
CA VAL A 417 -25.16 -0.35 15.65
C VAL A 417 -24.51 -0.82 16.95
N MET A 418 -23.79 0.04 17.69
CA MET A 418 -23.25 -0.33 19.00
C MET A 418 -24.29 -0.26 20.10
N GLU A 419 -24.25 -1.24 21.00
CA GLU A 419 -25.07 -1.29 22.22
C GLU A 419 -24.54 -0.37 23.32
N GLU A 420 -25.35 -0.17 24.36
CA GLU A 420 -24.93 0.56 25.56
C GLU A 420 -23.70 -0.09 26.23
N ASN A 421 -22.72 0.72 26.60
CA ASN A 421 -21.42 0.33 27.14
C ASN A 421 -20.56 -0.49 26.16
N GLY A 422 -20.83 -0.38 24.86
CA GLY A 422 -20.04 -1.02 23.83
C GLY A 422 -18.57 -0.61 23.83
N ARG A 423 -17.72 -1.47 23.26
CA ARG A 423 -16.26 -1.29 23.19
C ARG A 423 -15.83 -1.12 21.74
N PHE A 424 -15.46 0.11 21.39
CA PHE A 424 -15.04 0.48 20.05
C PHE A 424 -13.51 0.45 19.95
N ILE A 425 -13.01 -0.54 19.22
CA ILE A 425 -11.58 -0.69 18.91
C ILE A 425 -11.32 -0.21 17.49
N GLU A 426 -10.51 0.84 17.37
CA GLU A 426 -10.20 1.49 16.10
C GLU A 426 -8.79 1.13 15.60
N LEU A 427 -8.72 0.53 14.41
CA LEU A 427 -7.47 0.25 13.69
C LEU A 427 -7.20 1.25 12.54
N GLY A 428 -8.18 2.11 12.24
CA GLY A 428 -8.15 3.06 11.13
C GLY A 428 -7.05 4.13 11.30
N VAL A 429 -6.55 4.63 10.16
CA VAL A 429 -5.50 5.66 10.13
C VAL A 429 -6.00 7.00 9.59
N SER A 430 -7.00 7.00 8.71
CA SER A 430 -7.42 8.18 7.92
C SER A 430 -8.44 9.07 8.63
N ASP A 431 -9.53 8.49 9.16
CA ASP A 431 -10.59 9.22 9.87
C ASP A 431 -10.57 8.80 11.34
N SER A 432 -9.63 9.32 12.14
CA SER A 432 -9.61 9.00 13.57
C SER A 432 -10.36 10.06 14.37
N TYR A 433 -11.40 9.63 15.07
CA TYR A 433 -11.96 10.45 16.16
C TYR A 433 -10.88 10.62 17.24
N SER A 434 -10.74 11.83 17.79
CA SER A 434 -10.22 11.95 19.15
C SER A 434 -11.26 11.38 20.11
N THR A 435 -10.86 10.87 21.28
CA THR A 435 -11.80 10.32 22.29
C THR A 435 -12.92 11.31 22.66
N ASP A 436 -12.67 12.61 22.53
CA ASP A 436 -13.64 13.70 22.79
C ASP A 436 -14.62 13.98 21.63
N SER A 437 -14.48 13.29 20.50
CA SER A 437 -15.21 13.57 19.25
C SER A 437 -16.18 12.47 18.82
N LEU A 438 -16.44 11.47 19.68
CA LEU A 438 -17.48 10.48 19.40
C LEU A 438 -18.84 11.17 19.19
N PRO A 439 -19.63 10.73 18.19
CA PRO A 439 -20.99 11.21 17.99
C PRO A 439 -21.86 11.11 19.25
N ASP A 440 -22.82 12.02 19.39
CA ASP A 440 -23.71 12.11 20.56
C ASP A 440 -24.38 10.77 20.89
N HIS A 441 -24.80 10.00 19.89
CA HIS A 441 -25.44 8.71 20.11
C HIS A 441 -24.48 7.70 20.78
N ALA A 442 -23.23 7.61 20.33
CA ALA A 442 -22.22 6.72 20.91
C ALA A 442 -21.85 7.16 22.34
N ARG A 443 -21.74 8.47 22.57
CA ARG A 443 -21.50 9.03 23.92
C ARG A 443 -22.67 8.77 24.87
N ASN A 444 -23.91 8.96 24.41
CA ASN A 444 -25.12 8.68 25.19
C ASN A 444 -25.24 7.19 25.53
N ASN A 445 -24.79 6.32 24.62
CA ASN A 445 -24.66 4.89 24.85
C ASN A 445 -23.44 4.51 25.70
N ARG A 446 -22.63 5.47 26.19
CA ARG A 446 -21.44 5.22 27.01
C ARG A 446 -20.42 4.29 26.33
N VAL A 447 -20.31 4.38 25.01
CA VAL A 447 -19.34 3.61 24.24
C VAL A 447 -17.93 4.04 24.65
N SER A 448 -17.09 3.05 24.99
CA SER A 448 -15.66 3.26 25.20
C SER A 448 -14.93 3.18 23.86
N HIS A 449 -13.91 4.01 23.66
CA HIS A 449 -13.14 4.06 22.41
C HIS A 449 -11.65 3.94 22.70
N VAL A 450 -11.00 3.02 22.00
CA VAL A 450 -9.55 2.80 22.05
C VAL A 450 -9.02 2.67 20.63
N ARG A 451 -8.02 3.49 20.30
CA ARG A 451 -7.26 3.36 19.06
C ARG A 451 -6.03 2.49 19.30
N ILE A 452 -5.80 1.54 18.39
CA ILE A 452 -4.65 0.64 18.45
C ILE A 452 -3.58 1.07 17.46
N ASP A 453 -2.40 1.41 17.96
CA ASP A 453 -1.19 1.54 17.16
C ASP A 453 -0.21 0.43 17.56
N ILE A 454 -0.07 -0.56 16.69
CA ILE A 454 0.80 -1.72 16.92
C ILE A 454 2.29 -1.34 16.96
N ASP A 455 2.69 -0.28 16.26
CA ASP A 455 4.08 0.18 16.31
C ASP A 455 4.36 0.87 17.64
N ALA A 456 3.40 1.64 18.18
CA ALA A 456 3.49 2.20 19.52
C ALA A 456 3.56 1.09 20.59
N LEU A 457 2.69 0.08 20.50
CA LEU A 457 2.74 -1.08 21.42
C LEU A 457 4.12 -1.76 21.38
N ARG A 458 4.67 -1.97 20.19
CA ARG A 458 5.99 -2.60 20.00
C ARG A 458 7.13 -1.76 20.58
N ASN A 459 7.10 -0.44 20.40
CA ASN A 459 8.18 0.45 20.80
C ASN A 459 8.11 0.83 22.29
N ASP A 460 6.91 1.14 22.78
CA ASP A 460 6.69 1.67 24.13
C ASP A 460 6.48 0.55 25.16
N SER A 461 6.03 -0.62 24.71
CA SER A 461 5.76 -1.79 25.57
C SER A 461 6.23 -3.11 24.93
N PRO A 462 7.52 -3.24 24.56
CA PRO A 462 8.06 -4.43 23.88
C PRO A 462 7.85 -5.72 24.66
N SER A 463 7.87 -5.66 26.00
CA SER A 463 7.59 -6.81 26.86
C SER A 463 6.17 -7.35 26.68
N LEU A 464 5.18 -6.45 26.57
CA LEU A 464 3.77 -6.81 26.36
C LEU A 464 3.56 -7.39 24.96
N PHE A 465 4.13 -6.73 23.94
CA PHE A 465 4.16 -7.26 22.58
C PHE A 465 4.74 -8.68 22.55
N GLY A 466 5.90 -8.88 23.19
CA GLY A 466 6.59 -10.15 23.24
C GLY A 466 5.85 -11.24 24.00
N SER A 467 5.20 -10.92 25.13
CA SER A 467 4.36 -11.90 25.84
C SER A 467 3.14 -12.32 25.01
N THR A 468 2.48 -11.38 24.35
CA THR A 468 1.34 -11.66 23.48
C THR A 468 1.76 -12.54 22.31
N MET A 469 2.89 -12.22 21.67
CA MET A 469 3.43 -13.02 20.55
C MET A 469 3.78 -14.45 20.98
N ARG A 470 4.43 -14.65 22.13
CA ARG A 470 4.72 -15.99 22.65
C ARG A 470 3.45 -16.78 22.95
N GLY A 471 2.42 -16.14 23.51
CA GLY A 471 1.11 -16.75 23.73
C GLY A 471 0.47 -17.21 22.41
N ILE A 472 0.49 -16.36 21.39
CA ILE A 472 -0.01 -16.70 20.04
C ILE A 472 0.73 -17.90 19.45
N LEU A 473 2.06 -17.89 19.47
CA LEU A 473 2.85 -19.00 18.92
C LEU A 473 2.58 -20.32 19.66
N SER A 474 2.40 -20.28 20.98
CA SER A 474 2.02 -21.45 21.77
C SER A 474 0.63 -21.99 21.40
N ARG A 475 -0.36 -21.10 21.16
CA ARG A 475 -1.69 -21.52 20.68
C ARG A 475 -1.66 -22.08 19.26
N ILE A 476 -0.75 -21.59 18.40
CA ILE A 476 -0.56 -22.16 17.07
C ILE A 476 0.08 -23.54 17.17
N GLU A 477 1.09 -23.71 18.03
CA GLU A 477 1.75 -24.98 18.27
C GLU A 477 0.80 -26.05 18.82
N SER A 478 -0.16 -25.66 19.68
CA SER A 478 -1.19 -26.56 20.22
C SER A 478 -2.35 -26.83 19.24
N GLY A 479 -2.39 -26.14 18.10
CA GLY A 479 -3.48 -26.24 17.11
C GLY A 479 -4.77 -25.50 17.49
N GLN A 480 -4.74 -24.66 18.53
CA GLN A 480 -5.86 -23.79 18.91
C GLN A 480 -6.03 -22.61 17.94
N LEU A 481 -4.93 -22.12 17.38
CA LEU A 481 -4.91 -21.15 16.29
C LEU A 481 -4.22 -21.74 15.05
N GLU A 482 -4.59 -21.25 13.88
CA GLU A 482 -4.03 -21.65 12.59
C GLU A 482 -3.35 -20.46 11.90
N PRO A 483 -2.22 -20.67 11.20
CA PRO A 483 -1.60 -19.62 10.38
C PRO A 483 -2.57 -19.12 9.30
N LEU A 484 -2.42 -17.86 8.90
CA LEU A 484 -3.36 -17.24 7.97
C LEU A 484 -3.13 -17.72 6.54
N PRO A 485 -4.15 -17.78 5.67
CA PRO A 485 -3.94 -17.97 4.23
C PRO A 485 -3.11 -16.82 3.66
N PHE A 486 -2.30 -17.12 2.65
CA PHE A 486 -1.47 -16.11 2.01
C PHE A 486 -1.25 -16.38 0.53
N VAL A 487 -0.84 -15.32 -0.18
CA VAL A 487 -0.26 -15.38 -1.52
C VAL A 487 1.17 -14.87 -1.47
N THR A 488 2.06 -15.53 -2.21
CA THR A 488 3.49 -15.20 -2.22
C THR A 488 3.87 -14.59 -3.57
N TYR A 489 4.62 -13.51 -3.51
CA TYR A 489 5.29 -12.85 -4.63
C TYR A 489 6.81 -12.95 -4.45
N GLU A 490 7.53 -12.97 -5.55
CA GLU A 490 8.99 -12.88 -5.55
C GLU A 490 9.47 -11.46 -5.24
N PHE A 491 10.73 -11.31 -4.81
CA PHE A 491 11.26 -10.02 -4.36
C PHE A 491 11.19 -8.92 -5.44
N ASP A 492 11.36 -9.30 -6.70
CA ASP A 492 11.25 -8.44 -7.89
C ASP A 492 9.80 -8.14 -8.31
N GLU A 493 8.82 -8.90 -7.82
CA GLU A 493 7.38 -8.70 -8.03
C GLU A 493 6.75 -7.80 -6.95
N ALA A 494 7.56 -7.10 -6.15
CA ALA A 494 7.08 -6.26 -5.04
C ALA A 494 6.03 -5.22 -5.49
N LEU A 495 6.17 -4.67 -6.70
CA LEU A 495 5.19 -3.72 -7.25
C LEU A 495 3.81 -4.37 -7.48
N ASP A 496 3.78 -5.60 -8.00
CA ASP A 496 2.53 -6.34 -8.20
C ASP A 496 1.88 -6.68 -6.86
N ALA A 497 2.68 -6.98 -5.82
CA ALA A 497 2.20 -7.18 -4.46
C ALA A 497 1.59 -5.89 -3.86
N PHE A 498 2.22 -4.73 -4.07
CA PHE A 498 1.67 -3.42 -3.71
C PHE A 498 0.34 -3.14 -4.43
N GLU A 499 0.27 -3.40 -5.74
CA GLU A 499 -0.97 -3.25 -6.52
C GLU A 499 -2.08 -4.18 -6.01
N LEU A 500 -1.76 -5.42 -5.63
CA LEU A 500 -2.74 -6.36 -5.07
C LEU A 500 -3.27 -5.89 -3.71
N MET A 501 -2.38 -5.38 -2.84
CA MET A 501 -2.71 -4.85 -1.53
C MET A 501 -3.58 -3.59 -1.66
N SER A 502 -3.19 -2.63 -2.50
CA SER A 502 -3.90 -1.34 -2.66
C SER A 502 -5.32 -1.51 -3.19
N ASN A 503 -5.54 -2.49 -4.07
CA ASN A 503 -6.87 -2.83 -4.58
C ASN A 503 -7.69 -3.73 -3.64
N ALA A 504 -7.14 -4.13 -2.49
CA ALA A 504 -7.78 -4.99 -1.49
C ALA A 504 -8.44 -6.24 -2.08
N ARG A 505 -7.81 -6.89 -3.08
CA ARG A 505 -8.37 -8.10 -3.74
C ARG A 505 -7.94 -9.41 -3.10
N HIS A 506 -6.91 -9.39 -2.26
CA HIS A 506 -6.40 -10.57 -1.57
C HIS A 506 -7.31 -11.03 -0.42
N ILE A 507 -7.19 -12.31 -0.06
CA ILE A 507 -7.70 -12.90 1.19
C ILE A 507 -6.48 -13.25 2.04
N GLY A 508 -6.51 -12.89 3.32
CA GLY A 508 -5.40 -13.11 4.24
C GLY A 508 -4.20 -12.22 3.97
N LYS A 509 -3.01 -12.80 3.86
CA LYS A 509 -1.73 -12.08 3.81
C LYS A 509 -1.09 -12.11 2.42
N ILE A 510 -0.29 -11.09 2.13
CA ILE A 510 0.57 -11.06 0.95
C ILE A 510 2.00 -11.13 1.46
N LEU A 511 2.76 -12.11 0.97
CA LEU A 511 4.16 -12.33 1.33
C LEU A 511 5.08 -11.97 0.17
N LEU A 512 6.26 -11.48 0.52
CA LEU A 512 7.39 -11.29 -0.36
C LEU A 512 8.44 -12.33 -0.01
N ARG A 513 8.72 -13.26 -0.93
CA ARG A 513 9.80 -14.23 -0.79
C ARG A 513 11.11 -13.57 -1.20
N ILE A 514 12.07 -13.61 -0.29
CA ILE A 514 13.39 -12.99 -0.49
C ILE A 514 14.42 -14.11 -0.58
N ASP A 515 15.00 -14.28 -1.77
CA ASP A 515 16.06 -15.27 -1.95
C ASP A 515 17.35 -14.78 -1.26
N PRO A 516 17.94 -15.56 -0.34
CA PRO A 516 19.22 -15.21 0.28
C PRO A 516 20.36 -15.03 -0.73
N ASN A 517 20.26 -15.65 -1.91
CA ASN A 517 21.21 -15.54 -3.01
C ASN A 517 20.80 -14.51 -4.07
N TYR A 518 19.77 -13.69 -3.79
CA TYR A 518 19.34 -12.66 -4.73
C TYR A 518 20.52 -11.77 -5.13
N SER A 519 20.70 -11.65 -6.44
CA SER A 519 21.69 -10.80 -7.08
C SER A 519 21.12 -10.30 -8.41
N GLU A 520 21.48 -9.08 -8.83
CA GLU A 520 20.99 -8.51 -10.10
C GLU A 520 21.26 -9.42 -11.32
N HIS A 521 22.32 -10.23 -11.29
CA HIS A 521 22.70 -11.17 -12.35
C HIS A 521 21.83 -12.44 -12.42
N ALA A 522 20.93 -12.66 -11.45
CA ALA A 522 19.95 -13.74 -11.50
C ALA A 522 18.77 -13.39 -12.44
N ILE A 523 18.54 -12.11 -12.71
CA ILE A 523 17.40 -11.60 -13.48
C ILE A 523 17.63 -11.80 -14.99
N GLU A 524 18.86 -11.66 -15.50
CA GLU A 524 19.18 -11.84 -16.93
C GLU A 524 19.12 -13.31 -17.40
N ARG A 525 18.93 -14.27 -16.46
CA ARG A 525 18.91 -15.72 -16.74
C ARG A 525 17.52 -16.36 -16.69
N ARG A 526 16.47 -15.61 -16.34
CA ARG A 526 15.07 -16.02 -16.45
C ARG A 526 14.43 -15.30 -17.63
#